data_AF-A0A8J5G8K0-F1
#
_entry.id   AF-A0A8J5G8K0-F1
#
_cell.length_a   1.000
_cell.length_b   1.000
_cell.length_c   1.000
_cell.angle_alpha   90.00
_cell.angle_beta   90.00
_cell.angle_gamma   90.00
#
_symmetry.space_group_name_H-M   'P 1'
#
loop_
_entity.id
_entity.type
_entity.pdbx_description
1 polymer ?
#
loop_
_entity_poly.entity_id
_entity_poly.type
_entity_poly.pdbx_seq_one_letter_code
_entity_poly.pdbx_strand_id
1 'polypeptide(L)'
;MGSYKCCLCFTRKFRWCEAEPPADVRAAFAAHAGEGGSYMAADQFRKFLADQGDAGHDAELVIEKGIQLGPRQHLRGKLPVPAFTLDDFHRYLFSVELNPPIRSQVPALLFLDQLLHLLDLGHNSYLTGNQLSSDCSDVPIIKALKNGVRVIELDMWPNATKDNIDILHGRTLTSPVELIKCLRSIKEHAFSASPYPVIITLEDHLTPDLQAKVAEMVVETFGDLLYYPDSESPNEFPSPESLKKRIIISTKPPKEYLAAKNDKEKNGNSQNLNDDEEAWGKEVPGLQTELNKVSAFSFAVF
;
A
#
# COMPACT_ATOMS: atom_id res chain seq x y z
N MET A 1 -12.71 -33.62 24.70
CA MET A 1 -13.62 -33.64 25.87
C MET A 1 -12.83 -33.08 27.04
N GLY A 2 -13.17 -31.88 27.52
CA GLY A 2 -12.52 -31.28 28.69
C GLY A 2 -13.31 -31.58 29.95
N SER A 3 -12.63 -31.90 31.05
CA SER A 3 -13.25 -32.01 32.37
C SER A 3 -12.49 -31.13 33.36
N TYR A 4 -13.22 -30.36 34.16
CA TYR A 4 -12.65 -29.68 35.33
C TYR A 4 -13.48 -30.07 36.56
N LYS A 5 -12.81 -30.17 37.71
CA LYS A 5 -13.45 -30.45 39.00
C LYS A 5 -13.96 -29.14 39.58
N CYS A 6 -15.26 -29.06 39.87
CA CYS A 6 -15.84 -27.93 40.56
C CYS A 6 -16.34 -28.42 41.91
N CYS A 7 -15.62 -28.06 42.98
CA CYS A 7 -15.72 -28.65 44.32
C CYS A 7 -15.39 -30.15 44.32
N LEU A 8 -14.71 -30.61 45.37
CA LEU A 8 -13.97 -31.89 45.47
C LEU A 8 -14.73 -33.18 45.10
N CYS A 9 -16.03 -33.13 44.86
CA CYS A 9 -16.89 -34.28 44.58
C CYS A 9 -17.67 -34.23 43.24
N PHE A 10 -17.62 -33.14 42.47
CA PHE A 10 -18.41 -33.01 41.23
C PHE A 10 -17.53 -32.82 39.99
N THR A 11 -17.57 -33.81 39.08
CA THR A 11 -16.91 -33.71 37.77
C THR A 11 -17.95 -33.31 36.74
N ARG A 12 -17.92 -32.05 36.29
CA ARG A 12 -18.80 -31.57 35.23
C ARG A 12 -18.15 -31.88 33.88
N LYS A 13 -18.79 -32.75 33.09
CA LYS A 13 -18.35 -33.07 31.72
C LYS A 13 -19.01 -32.08 30.77
N PHE A 14 -18.23 -31.22 30.15
CA PHE A 14 -18.73 -30.37 29.07
C PHE A 14 -18.46 -31.06 27.73
N ARG A 15 -19.51 -31.29 26.96
CA ARG A 15 -19.36 -31.59 25.54
C ARG A 15 -19.04 -30.27 24.87
N TRP A 16 -17.81 -30.15 24.39
CA TRP A 16 -17.54 -29.23 23.30
C TRP A 16 -18.28 -29.83 22.10
N CYS A 17 -19.51 -29.37 21.83
CA CYS A 17 -20.02 -29.49 20.47
C CYS A 17 -19.22 -28.47 19.68
N GLU A 18 -18.34 -28.93 18.79
CA GLU A 18 -17.97 -28.10 17.66
C GLU A 18 -19.29 -27.68 17.00
N ALA A 19 -19.49 -26.38 16.84
CA ALA A 19 -20.68 -25.87 16.19
C ALA A 19 -20.74 -26.49 14.79
N GLU A 20 -21.86 -27.11 14.44
CA GLU A 20 -22.05 -27.65 13.10
C GLU A 20 -21.87 -26.54 12.06
N PRO A 21 -21.31 -26.86 10.88
CA PRO A 21 -21.18 -25.90 9.79
C PRO A 21 -22.52 -25.19 9.52
N PRO A 22 -22.55 -23.86 9.34
CA PRO A 22 -23.77 -23.10 9.10
C PRO A 22 -24.65 -23.61 7.95
N ALA A 23 -25.95 -23.27 7.96
CA ALA A 23 -26.93 -23.86 7.02
C ALA A 23 -26.65 -23.54 5.55
N ASP A 24 -26.16 -22.34 5.27
CA ASP A 24 -25.65 -21.89 3.97
C ASP A 24 -24.43 -22.69 3.53
N VAL A 25 -23.46 -22.94 4.42
CA VAL A 25 -22.28 -23.78 4.12
C VAL A 25 -22.71 -25.22 3.77
N ARG A 26 -23.68 -25.77 4.51
CA ARG A 26 -24.22 -27.11 4.21
C ARG A 26 -24.95 -27.16 2.87
N ALA A 27 -25.72 -26.13 2.55
CA ALA A 27 -26.41 -26.02 1.26
C ALA A 27 -25.42 -25.91 0.10
N ALA A 28 -24.38 -25.08 0.25
CA ALA A 28 -23.30 -24.94 -0.74
C ALA A 28 -22.56 -26.27 -0.95
N PHE A 29 -22.23 -26.99 0.13
CA PHE A 29 -21.61 -28.32 0.03
C PHE A 29 -22.53 -29.31 -0.70
N ALA A 30 -23.80 -29.39 -0.30
CA ALA A 30 -24.76 -30.34 -0.88
C ALA A 30 -25.04 -30.07 -2.37
N ALA A 31 -25.06 -28.81 -2.79
CA ALA A 31 -25.25 -28.43 -4.19
C ALA A 31 -24.15 -29.00 -5.11
N HIS A 32 -22.94 -29.21 -4.58
CA HIS A 32 -21.78 -29.64 -5.37
C HIS A 32 -21.36 -31.10 -5.11
N ALA A 33 -21.61 -31.63 -3.90
CA ALA A 33 -21.31 -33.01 -3.52
C ALA A 33 -22.24 -34.07 -4.16
N GLY A 34 -23.31 -33.63 -4.85
CA GLY A 34 -24.35 -34.50 -5.43
C GLY A 34 -25.44 -34.88 -4.43
N GLU A 35 -26.62 -35.27 -4.92
CA GLU A 35 -27.77 -35.61 -4.06
C GLU A 35 -27.42 -36.73 -3.05
N GLY A 36 -27.47 -36.40 -1.75
CA GLY A 36 -27.13 -37.34 -0.67
C GLY A 36 -25.63 -37.61 -0.48
N GLY A 37 -24.76 -36.89 -1.20
CA GLY A 37 -23.31 -37.04 -1.14
C GLY A 37 -22.73 -36.65 0.23
N SER A 38 -22.02 -37.58 0.87
CA SER A 38 -21.29 -37.31 2.12
C SER A 38 -19.88 -36.71 1.89
N TYR A 39 -19.44 -36.67 0.63
CA TYR A 39 -18.09 -36.27 0.23
C TYR A 39 -18.14 -35.45 -1.06
N MET A 40 -17.20 -34.52 -1.19
CA MET A 40 -16.96 -33.73 -2.39
C MET A 40 -15.60 -34.08 -2.99
N ALA A 41 -15.61 -34.76 -4.14
CA ALA A 41 -14.41 -35.13 -4.88
C ALA A 41 -13.84 -33.95 -5.68
N ALA A 42 -12.64 -34.11 -6.25
CA ALA A 42 -11.94 -33.02 -6.91
C ALA A 42 -12.69 -32.43 -8.11
N ASP A 43 -13.40 -33.24 -8.90
CA ASP A 43 -14.23 -32.77 -10.02
C ASP A 43 -15.43 -31.92 -9.54
N GLN A 44 -16.04 -32.31 -8.42
CA GLN A 44 -17.13 -31.58 -7.78
C GLN A 44 -16.64 -30.26 -7.17
N PHE A 45 -15.49 -30.30 -6.50
CA PHE A 45 -14.87 -29.12 -5.92
C PHE A 45 -14.40 -28.13 -6.99
N ARG A 46 -13.89 -28.61 -8.14
CA ARG A 46 -13.60 -27.75 -9.30
C ARG A 46 -14.83 -26.99 -9.79
N LYS A 47 -15.99 -27.64 -9.83
CA LYS A 47 -17.25 -26.98 -10.23
C LYS A 47 -17.62 -25.89 -9.24
N PHE A 48 -17.54 -26.20 -7.93
CA PHE A 48 -17.73 -25.20 -6.89
C PHE A 48 -16.82 -23.98 -7.09
N LEU A 49 -15.52 -24.21 -7.30
CA LEU A 49 -14.55 -23.14 -7.54
C LEU A 49 -14.87 -22.32 -8.80
N ALA A 50 -15.24 -22.99 -9.89
CA ALA A 50 -15.64 -22.31 -11.14
C ALA A 50 -16.89 -21.43 -10.95
N ASP A 51 -17.88 -21.90 -10.19
CA ASP A 51 -19.10 -21.12 -9.88
C ASP A 51 -18.79 -19.90 -9.00
N GLN A 52 -17.70 -19.93 -8.22
CA GLN A 52 -17.20 -18.79 -7.47
C GLN A 52 -16.26 -17.87 -8.30
N GLY A 53 -16.04 -18.17 -9.58
CA GLY A 53 -15.14 -17.41 -10.46
C GLY A 53 -13.66 -17.76 -10.30
N ASP A 54 -13.33 -18.89 -9.67
CA ASP A 54 -11.98 -19.31 -9.34
C ASP A 54 -11.57 -20.63 -10.02
N ALA A 55 -11.61 -20.66 -11.35
CA ALA A 55 -11.30 -21.87 -12.14
C ALA A 55 -9.80 -22.24 -12.17
N GLY A 56 -8.92 -21.46 -11.54
CA GLY A 56 -7.46 -21.59 -11.66
C GLY A 56 -6.78 -22.46 -10.59
N HIS A 57 -7.50 -22.88 -9.54
CA HIS A 57 -6.92 -23.67 -8.46
C HIS A 57 -6.82 -25.17 -8.79
N ASP A 58 -5.70 -25.78 -8.40
CA ASP A 58 -5.51 -27.23 -8.42
C ASP A 58 -6.35 -27.87 -7.29
N ALA A 59 -7.55 -28.30 -7.65
CA ALA A 59 -8.52 -28.87 -6.72
C ALA A 59 -7.98 -30.11 -5.98
N GLU A 60 -7.21 -30.97 -6.65
CA GLU A 60 -6.60 -32.15 -6.05
C GLU A 60 -5.61 -31.75 -4.96
N LEU A 61 -4.71 -30.80 -5.26
CA LEU A 61 -3.72 -30.31 -4.31
C LEU A 61 -4.38 -29.63 -3.10
N VAL A 62 -5.44 -28.84 -3.35
CA VAL A 62 -6.19 -28.16 -2.28
C VAL A 62 -6.90 -29.18 -1.38
N ILE A 63 -7.52 -30.20 -1.98
CA ILE A 63 -8.17 -31.28 -1.23
C ILE A 63 -7.15 -32.03 -0.38
N GLU A 64 -6.02 -32.42 -0.97
CA GLU A 64 -4.96 -33.15 -0.27
C GLU A 64 -4.45 -32.34 0.93
N LYS A 65 -4.10 -31.07 0.74
CA LYS A 65 -3.63 -30.20 1.83
C LYS A 65 -4.71 -29.95 2.88
N GLY A 66 -5.95 -29.70 2.47
CA GLY A 66 -7.06 -29.45 3.41
C GLY A 66 -7.36 -30.67 4.30
N ILE A 67 -7.17 -31.88 3.78
CA ILE A 67 -7.25 -33.12 4.55
C ILE A 67 -6.07 -33.22 5.54
N GLN A 68 -4.85 -32.93 5.09
CA GLN A 68 -3.64 -32.99 5.93
C GLN A 68 -3.67 -32.00 7.10
N LEU A 69 -4.26 -30.82 6.89
CA LEU A 69 -4.41 -29.78 7.92
C LEU A 69 -5.57 -30.06 8.88
N GLY A 70 -6.40 -31.07 8.62
CA GLY A 70 -7.59 -31.38 9.42
C GLY A 70 -7.29 -32.11 10.74
N PRO A 71 -8.05 -31.80 11.81
CA PRO A 71 -7.95 -32.59 13.04
C PRO A 71 -8.39 -34.04 12.77
N ARG A 72 -7.67 -35.00 13.35
CA ARG A 72 -7.96 -36.45 13.25
C ARG A 72 -7.70 -37.10 11.88
N GLN A 73 -6.82 -36.54 11.05
CA GLN A 73 -6.33 -37.22 9.83
C GLN A 73 -5.88 -38.68 10.07
N HIS A 74 -5.26 -38.96 11.23
CA HIS A 74 -4.76 -40.28 11.61
C HIS A 74 -5.87 -41.31 11.89
N LEU A 75 -7.11 -40.85 12.09
CA LEU A 75 -8.29 -41.68 12.34
C LEU A 75 -9.15 -41.84 11.08
N ARG A 76 -8.77 -41.21 9.97
CA ARG A 76 -9.51 -41.27 8.71
C ARG A 76 -9.22 -42.59 8.02
N GLY A 77 -10.27 -43.35 7.71
CA GLY A 77 -10.14 -44.52 6.83
C GLY A 77 -9.61 -44.07 5.46
N LYS A 78 -8.76 -44.89 4.83
CA LYS A 78 -8.24 -44.59 3.49
C LYS A 78 -9.40 -44.66 2.49
N LEU A 79 -9.94 -43.51 2.09
CA LEU A 79 -10.77 -43.45 0.90
C LEU A 79 -9.90 -43.77 -0.33
N PRO A 80 -10.44 -44.46 -1.35
CA PRO A 80 -9.72 -44.70 -2.60
C PRO A 80 -9.34 -43.41 -3.34
N VAL A 81 -10.15 -42.37 -3.17
CA VAL A 81 -9.96 -41.05 -3.80
C VAL A 81 -10.04 -39.97 -2.72
N PRO A 82 -9.09 -39.03 -2.65
CA PRO A 82 -9.16 -37.88 -1.75
C PRO A 82 -10.42 -37.04 -2.05
N ALA A 83 -11.20 -36.76 -1.01
CA ALA A 83 -12.40 -35.96 -1.10
C ALA A 83 -12.61 -35.17 0.21
N PHE A 84 -13.23 -34.00 0.12
CA PHE A 84 -13.63 -33.21 1.28
C PHE A 84 -14.90 -33.78 1.91
N THR A 85 -14.91 -33.91 3.23
CA THR A 85 -16.16 -33.95 4.00
C THR A 85 -16.73 -32.54 4.13
N LEU A 86 -17.96 -32.43 4.64
CA LEU A 86 -18.54 -31.13 4.98
C LEU A 86 -17.65 -30.34 5.96
N ASP A 87 -17.01 -31.02 6.91
CA ASP A 87 -16.09 -30.37 7.87
C ASP A 87 -14.78 -29.93 7.20
N ASP A 88 -14.27 -30.70 6.24
CA ASP A 88 -13.09 -30.31 5.44
C ASP A 88 -13.40 -29.06 4.60
N PHE A 89 -14.57 -29.06 3.94
CA PHE A 89 -15.04 -27.93 3.14
C PHE A 89 -15.28 -26.67 3.99
N HIS A 90 -15.93 -26.82 5.14
CA HIS A 90 -16.14 -25.70 6.07
C HIS A 90 -14.80 -25.10 6.53
N ARG A 91 -13.81 -25.94 6.84
CA ARG A 91 -12.45 -25.45 7.17
C ARG A 91 -11.76 -24.80 5.99
N TYR A 92 -11.90 -25.35 4.79
CA TYR A 92 -11.35 -24.77 3.57
C TYR A 92 -11.84 -23.32 3.38
N LEU A 93 -13.14 -23.05 3.57
CA LEU A 93 -13.72 -21.71 3.36
C LEU A 93 -13.02 -20.62 4.21
N PHE A 94 -12.55 -20.97 5.40
CA PHE A 94 -11.85 -20.05 6.31
C PHE A 94 -10.33 -20.25 6.34
N SER A 95 -9.79 -21.10 5.47
CA SER A 95 -8.36 -21.36 5.40
C SER A 95 -7.66 -20.21 4.69
N VAL A 96 -6.87 -19.44 5.43
CA VAL A 96 -6.03 -18.37 4.85
C VAL A 96 -5.00 -18.94 3.86
N GLU A 97 -4.56 -20.18 4.07
CA GLU A 97 -3.58 -20.84 3.19
C GLU A 97 -4.21 -21.39 1.90
N LEU A 98 -5.41 -21.98 2.00
CA LEU A 98 -6.05 -22.68 0.88
C LEU A 98 -7.09 -21.85 0.14
N ASN A 99 -7.71 -20.89 0.82
CA ASN A 99 -8.73 -19.97 0.32
C ASN A 99 -8.38 -18.51 0.70
N PRO A 100 -7.23 -17.98 0.26
CA PRO A 100 -6.86 -16.60 0.59
C PRO A 100 -7.86 -15.61 -0.04
N PRO A 101 -8.20 -14.51 0.65
CA PRO A 101 -9.06 -13.48 0.07
C PRO A 101 -8.42 -12.92 -1.21
N ILE A 102 -9.12 -13.08 -2.34
CA ILE A 102 -8.84 -12.58 -3.71
C ILE A 102 -7.34 -12.51 -4.07
N ARG A 103 -6.88 -13.44 -4.93
CA ARG A 103 -5.56 -13.33 -5.58
C ARG A 103 -5.59 -12.21 -6.62
N SER A 104 -5.27 -10.99 -6.23
CA SER A 104 -5.06 -9.91 -7.18
C SER A 104 -3.69 -10.06 -7.85
N GLN A 105 -3.64 -10.75 -8.98
CA GLN A 105 -2.64 -10.35 -9.99
C GLN A 105 -3.13 -9.02 -10.55
N VAL A 106 -2.74 -7.92 -9.91
CA VAL A 106 -3.06 -6.57 -10.38
C VAL A 106 -2.25 -6.32 -11.66
N PRO A 107 -2.87 -6.16 -12.84
CA PRO A 107 -2.14 -5.74 -14.04
C PRO A 107 -1.50 -4.37 -13.80
N ALA A 108 -0.33 -4.10 -14.38
CA ALA A 108 0.43 -2.87 -14.16
C ALA A 108 -0.36 -1.56 -14.42
N LEU A 109 -1.37 -1.59 -15.30
CA LEU A 109 -2.27 -0.45 -15.55
C LEU A 109 -3.24 -0.17 -14.40
N LEU A 110 -3.69 -1.21 -13.69
CA LEU A 110 -4.57 -1.06 -12.52
C LEU A 110 -3.78 -0.60 -11.27
N PHE A 111 -2.45 -0.73 -11.29
CA PHE A 111 -1.58 -0.24 -10.23
C PHE A 111 -1.59 1.28 -10.14
N LEU A 112 -1.60 2.02 -11.25
CA LEU A 112 -1.59 3.48 -11.22
C LEU A 112 -2.91 4.06 -10.66
N ASP A 113 -4.05 3.47 -11.07
CA ASP A 113 -5.36 3.82 -10.52
C ASP A 113 -5.45 3.45 -9.02
N GLN A 114 -4.93 2.29 -8.61
CA GLN A 114 -4.85 1.92 -7.20
C GLN A 114 -3.89 2.81 -6.41
N LEU A 115 -2.76 3.24 -6.97
CA LEU A 115 -1.84 4.18 -6.32
C LEU A 115 -2.50 5.52 -6.02
N LEU A 116 -3.34 6.02 -6.93
CA LEU A 116 -4.09 7.26 -6.74
C LEU A 116 -5.08 7.13 -5.56
N HIS A 117 -5.79 6.00 -5.47
CA HIS A 117 -6.68 5.71 -4.32
C HIS A 117 -5.92 5.55 -2.99
N LEU A 118 -4.63 5.18 -3.03
CA LEU A 118 -3.78 5.08 -1.84
C LEU A 118 -3.26 6.45 -1.34
N LEU A 119 -3.37 7.51 -2.15
CA LEU A 119 -3.00 8.87 -1.73
C LEU A 119 -3.85 9.35 -0.54
N ASP A 120 -5.15 9.04 -0.56
CA ASP A 120 -6.08 9.37 0.55
C ASP A 120 -5.72 8.64 1.87
N LEU A 121 -5.01 7.51 1.80
CA LEU A 121 -4.55 6.77 2.99
C LEU A 121 -3.24 7.33 3.58
N GLY A 122 -2.52 8.15 2.82
CA GLY A 122 -1.28 8.80 3.23
C GLY A 122 -1.45 10.22 3.78
N HIS A 123 -2.69 10.73 3.82
CA HIS A 123 -2.94 12.14 4.11
C HIS A 123 -2.39 12.57 5.48
N ASN A 124 -1.58 13.63 5.51
CA ASN A 124 -0.90 14.15 6.69
C ASN A 124 -0.26 13.05 7.57
N SER A 125 0.53 12.18 6.92
CA SER A 125 1.20 11.01 7.52
C SER A 125 2.06 11.31 8.74
N TYR A 126 2.37 12.57 9.00
CA TYR A 126 3.20 13.05 10.11
C TYR A 126 2.40 13.39 11.38
N LEU A 127 1.07 13.51 11.33
CA LEU A 127 0.26 13.90 12.49
C LEU A 127 0.12 12.75 13.50
N THR A 128 0.33 13.05 14.78
CA THR A 128 0.15 12.08 15.87
C THR A 128 -1.29 11.99 16.38
N GLY A 129 -2.16 12.93 15.99
CA GLY A 129 -3.55 12.96 16.38
C GLY A 129 -4.43 13.80 15.45
N ASN A 130 -5.02 14.89 15.98
CA ASN A 130 -5.97 15.72 15.25
C ASN A 130 -5.30 16.75 14.31
N GLN A 131 -6.06 17.24 13.33
CA GLN A 131 -5.61 18.17 12.29
C GLN A 131 -5.29 19.58 12.79
N LEU A 132 -5.67 19.98 14.00
CA LEU A 132 -5.61 21.37 14.44
C LEU A 132 -4.53 21.66 15.48
N SER A 133 -4.21 20.71 16.36
CA SER A 133 -3.37 20.95 17.54
C SER A 133 -2.55 19.77 18.02
N SER A 134 -2.51 18.67 17.27
CA SER A 134 -1.65 17.53 17.65
C SER A 134 -0.19 17.77 17.27
N ASP A 135 0.71 16.99 17.85
CA ASP A 135 2.12 17.05 17.49
C ASP A 135 2.38 16.36 16.14
N CYS A 136 3.39 16.81 15.43
CA CYS A 136 3.94 16.12 14.26
C CYS A 136 5.10 15.22 14.69
N SER A 137 5.24 14.06 14.06
CA SER A 137 6.29 13.09 14.35
C SER A 137 6.53 12.16 13.17
N ASP A 138 7.69 11.54 13.14
CA ASP A 138 8.03 10.41 12.29
C ASP A 138 7.36 9.09 12.74
N VAL A 139 6.89 9.00 14.00
CA VAL A 139 6.29 7.75 14.54
C VAL A 139 5.06 7.26 13.74
N PRO A 140 4.09 8.10 13.36
CA PRO A 140 2.96 7.68 12.53
C PRO A 140 3.40 7.24 11.12
N ILE A 141 4.42 7.88 10.54
CA ILE A 141 5.04 7.48 9.27
C ILE A 141 5.60 6.05 9.37
N ILE A 142 6.38 5.77 10.42
CA ILE A 142 6.95 4.44 10.67
C ILE A 142 5.84 3.39 10.77
N LYS A 143 4.76 3.71 11.51
CA LYS A 143 3.62 2.81 11.68
C LYS A 143 2.90 2.56 10.35
N ALA A 144 2.69 3.59 9.54
CA ALA A 144 2.09 3.49 8.22
C ALA A 144 2.90 2.56 7.30
N LEU A 145 4.21 2.76 7.23
CA LEU A 145 5.11 1.95 6.41
C LEU A 145 5.14 0.47 6.87
N LYS A 146 5.16 0.21 8.19
CA LYS A 146 5.07 -1.16 8.74
C LYS A 146 3.73 -1.84 8.49
N ASN A 147 2.66 -1.06 8.33
CA ASN A 147 1.33 -1.55 7.96
C ASN A 147 1.14 -1.69 6.44
N GLY A 148 2.17 -1.43 5.64
CA GLY A 148 2.13 -1.60 4.19
C GLY A 148 1.65 -0.39 3.39
N VAL A 149 1.40 0.77 4.03
CA VAL A 149 1.11 2.02 3.31
C VAL A 149 2.29 2.39 2.41
N ARG A 150 2.01 2.71 1.14
CA ARG A 150 3.04 2.98 0.11
C ARG A 150 3.16 4.45 -0.29
N VAL A 151 2.29 5.32 0.23
CA VAL A 151 2.30 6.76 -0.02
C VAL A 151 2.45 7.48 1.32
N ILE A 152 3.41 8.40 1.41
CA ILE A 152 3.65 9.22 2.60
C ILE A 152 3.61 10.69 2.20
N GLU A 153 2.76 11.47 2.86
CA GLU A 153 2.70 12.93 2.67
C GLU A 153 3.58 13.67 3.69
N LEU A 154 4.27 14.71 3.21
CA LEU A 154 5.08 15.63 4.02
C LEU A 154 4.80 17.09 3.62
N ASP A 155 4.29 17.87 4.56
CA ASP A 155 4.00 19.29 4.37
C ASP A 155 5.17 20.13 4.85
N MET A 156 5.92 20.70 3.92
CA MET A 156 7.20 21.35 4.19
C MET A 156 7.02 22.84 4.41
N TRP A 157 7.49 23.33 5.56
CA TRP A 157 7.47 24.73 5.93
C TRP A 157 8.86 25.19 6.39
N PRO A 158 9.23 26.47 6.17
CA PRO A 158 10.42 27.03 6.79
C PRO A 158 10.31 26.97 8.31
N ASN A 159 11.38 26.53 8.98
CA ASN A 159 11.45 26.61 10.44
C ASN A 159 11.46 28.08 10.93
N ALA A 160 11.38 28.28 12.25
CA ALA A 160 11.30 29.62 12.85
C ALA A 160 12.48 30.55 12.47
N THR A 161 13.68 29.98 12.28
CA THR A 161 14.90 30.70 11.88
C THR A 161 15.09 30.83 10.38
N LYS A 162 14.21 30.21 9.56
CA LYS A 162 14.23 30.18 8.09
C LYS A 162 15.52 29.63 7.48
N ASP A 163 16.21 28.77 8.22
CA ASP A 163 17.46 28.13 7.79
C ASP A 163 17.33 26.61 7.70
N ASN A 164 16.20 26.02 8.13
CA ASN A 164 15.89 24.60 8.04
C ASN A 164 14.42 24.35 7.69
N ILE A 165 14.06 23.08 7.50
CA ILE A 165 12.73 22.66 7.08
C ILE A 165 12.04 21.84 8.17
N ASP A 166 10.85 22.30 8.54
CA ASP A 166 9.93 21.62 9.44
C ASP A 166 8.77 21.00 8.66
N ILE A 167 8.25 19.90 9.18
CA ILE A 167 7.01 19.26 8.74
C ILE A 167 5.90 19.58 9.73
N LEU A 168 4.84 20.22 9.25
CA LEU A 168 3.66 20.56 10.06
C LEU A 168 2.45 20.86 9.18
N HIS A 169 1.26 20.82 9.79
CA HIS A 169 0.04 21.23 9.11
C HIS A 169 -0.11 22.75 9.15
N GLY A 170 0.03 23.38 7.98
CA GLY A 170 0.06 24.83 7.84
C GLY A 170 -1.16 25.54 8.42
N ARG A 171 -0.96 26.75 8.98
CA ARG A 171 -2.03 27.58 9.57
C ARG A 171 -2.80 26.92 10.72
N THR A 172 -2.19 25.97 11.41
CA THR A 172 -2.75 25.32 12.61
C THR A 172 -1.83 25.46 13.82
N LEU A 173 -2.20 24.84 14.94
CA LEU A 173 -1.43 24.82 16.19
C LEU A 173 -0.64 23.51 16.36
N THR A 174 -0.41 22.76 15.28
CA THR A 174 0.38 21.52 15.36
C THR A 174 1.85 21.80 15.63
N SER A 175 2.47 21.06 16.54
CA SER A 175 3.91 21.17 16.83
C SER A 175 4.73 20.54 15.69
N PRO A 176 5.77 21.20 15.16
CA PRO A 176 6.53 20.68 14.01
C PRO A 176 7.45 19.50 14.33
N VAL A 177 7.90 18.82 13.27
CA VAL A 177 9.02 17.85 13.30
C VAL A 177 10.00 18.15 12.16
N GLU A 178 11.31 18.09 12.41
CA GLU A 178 12.30 18.36 11.35
C GLU A 178 12.20 17.36 10.19
N LEU A 179 12.27 17.87 8.95
CA LEU A 179 12.21 17.05 7.72
C LEU A 179 13.21 15.89 7.74
N ILE A 180 14.46 16.14 8.17
CA ILE A 180 15.51 15.10 8.16
C ILE A 180 15.14 13.88 9.00
N LYS A 181 14.37 14.08 10.08
CA LYS A 181 13.92 13.00 10.94
C LYS A 181 12.93 12.11 10.19
N CYS A 182 11.96 12.71 9.50
CA CYS A 182 11.01 12.00 8.65
C CYS A 182 11.71 11.23 7.53
N LEU A 183 12.63 11.88 6.79
CA LEU A 183 13.36 11.23 5.68
C LEU A 183 14.16 10.01 6.15
N ARG A 184 14.86 10.10 7.29
CA ARG A 184 15.62 8.98 7.87
C ARG A 184 14.70 7.82 8.26
N SER A 185 13.59 8.11 8.92
CA SER A 185 12.60 7.09 9.32
C SER A 185 11.94 6.44 8.09
N ILE A 186 11.69 7.19 7.02
CA ILE A 186 11.23 6.62 5.75
C ILE A 186 12.30 5.70 5.17
N LYS A 187 13.56 6.12 5.08
CA LYS A 187 14.65 5.28 4.54
C LYS A 187 14.75 3.93 5.27
N GLU A 188 14.68 3.95 6.60
CA GLU A 188 14.80 2.76 7.44
C GLU A 188 13.63 1.79 7.27
N HIS A 189 12.41 2.32 7.11
CA HIS A 189 11.19 1.50 7.16
C HIS A 189 10.47 1.33 5.83
N ALA A 190 10.88 2.04 4.78
CA ALA A 190 10.23 2.09 3.47
C ALA A 190 9.87 0.69 2.97
N PHE A 191 10.79 -0.28 3.09
CA PHE A 191 10.60 -1.61 2.52
C PHE A 191 10.46 -2.73 3.55
N SER A 192 10.05 -2.40 4.77
CA SER A 192 9.91 -3.35 5.88
C SER A 192 8.73 -4.32 5.71
N ALA A 193 7.59 -3.82 5.23
CA ALA A 193 6.38 -4.62 5.00
C ALA A 193 6.25 -5.12 3.55
N SER A 194 6.88 -4.43 2.59
CA SER A 194 6.73 -4.71 1.15
C SER A 194 7.98 -4.28 0.38
N PRO A 195 8.42 -5.03 -0.65
CA PRO A 195 9.55 -4.62 -1.51
C PRO A 195 9.15 -3.58 -2.57
N TYR A 196 7.87 -3.33 -2.78
CA TYR A 196 7.35 -2.41 -3.80
C TYR A 196 7.64 -0.94 -3.44
N PRO A 197 7.63 -0.02 -4.43
CA PRO A 197 8.06 1.36 -4.25
C PRO A 197 7.27 2.11 -3.17
N VAL A 198 7.92 3.14 -2.62
CA VAL A 198 7.29 4.14 -1.75
C VAL A 198 7.26 5.48 -2.46
N ILE A 199 6.10 6.12 -2.47
CA ILE A 199 5.91 7.47 -3.01
C ILE A 199 5.89 8.44 -1.83
N ILE A 200 6.70 9.49 -1.91
CA ILE A 200 6.67 10.60 -0.97
C ILE A 200 6.05 11.78 -1.70
N THR A 201 4.88 12.23 -1.25
CA THR A 201 4.26 13.45 -1.76
C THR A 201 4.73 14.62 -0.91
N LEU A 202 5.34 15.63 -1.54
CA LEU A 202 5.77 16.84 -0.82
C LEU A 202 4.80 17.99 -1.13
N GLU A 203 4.19 18.55 -0.09
CA GLU A 203 3.49 19.83 -0.18
C GLU A 203 4.47 20.95 0.16
N ASP A 204 4.80 21.76 -0.85
CA ASP A 204 5.90 22.73 -0.79
C ASP A 204 5.43 24.15 -0.50
N HIS A 205 5.86 24.69 0.65
CA HIS A 205 5.67 26.10 1.06
C HIS A 205 7.00 26.83 1.28
N LEU A 206 8.07 26.37 0.62
CA LEU A 206 9.44 26.83 0.84
C LEU A 206 9.87 27.92 -0.16
N THR A 207 10.96 28.62 0.20
CA THR A 207 11.69 29.50 -0.73
C THR A 207 12.62 28.67 -1.62
N PRO A 208 13.09 29.19 -2.78
CA PRO A 208 13.99 28.46 -3.67
C PRO A 208 15.28 27.93 -2.99
N ASP A 209 15.88 28.71 -2.09
CA ASP A 209 17.08 28.28 -1.35
C ASP A 209 16.78 27.08 -0.43
N LEU A 210 15.61 27.08 0.22
CA LEU A 210 15.17 25.97 1.06
C LEU A 210 14.75 24.76 0.21
N GLN A 211 14.17 24.96 -0.96
CA GLN A 211 13.89 23.88 -1.92
C GLN A 211 15.18 23.19 -2.37
N ALA A 212 16.23 23.96 -2.69
CA ALA A 212 17.54 23.41 -3.03
C ALA A 212 18.12 22.58 -1.87
N LYS A 213 17.98 23.08 -0.63
CA LYS A 213 18.36 22.34 0.57
C LYS A 213 17.56 21.05 0.75
N VAL A 214 16.25 21.05 0.49
CA VAL A 214 15.43 19.82 0.51
C VAL A 214 15.93 18.81 -0.52
N ALA A 215 16.23 19.26 -1.75
CA ALA A 215 16.75 18.41 -2.81
C ALA A 215 18.07 17.75 -2.38
N GLU A 216 19.00 18.50 -1.79
CA GLU A 216 20.23 17.97 -1.21
C GLU A 216 19.95 16.92 -0.12
N MET A 217 19.09 17.24 0.85
CA MET A 217 18.74 16.32 1.94
C MET A 217 18.10 15.01 1.44
N VAL A 218 17.24 15.09 0.42
CA VAL A 218 16.60 13.94 -0.22
C VAL A 218 17.64 13.06 -0.92
N VAL A 219 18.52 13.66 -1.72
CA VAL A 219 19.59 12.95 -2.44
C VAL A 219 20.56 12.29 -1.47
N GLU A 220 21.03 13.01 -0.45
CA GLU A 220 21.94 12.49 0.57
C GLU A 220 21.30 11.36 1.38
N THR A 221 20.01 11.51 1.73
CA THR A 221 19.33 10.52 2.56
C THR A 221 19.07 9.25 1.77
N PHE A 222 18.50 9.33 0.59
CA PHE A 222 18.01 8.14 -0.13
C PHE A 222 19.04 7.55 -1.10
N GLY A 223 19.94 8.36 -1.67
CA GLY A 223 20.97 7.92 -2.60
C GLY A 223 20.41 7.04 -3.71
N ASP A 224 20.97 5.84 -3.86
CA ASP A 224 20.56 4.86 -4.88
C ASP A 224 19.11 4.37 -4.74
N LEU A 225 18.43 4.62 -3.62
CA LEU A 225 17.01 4.29 -3.50
C LEU A 225 16.12 5.21 -4.32
N LEU A 226 16.58 6.42 -4.68
CA LEU A 226 15.79 7.34 -5.48
C LEU A 226 15.59 6.80 -6.89
N TYR A 227 14.35 6.91 -7.36
CA TYR A 227 14.02 6.68 -8.76
C TYR A 227 14.10 8.00 -9.54
N TYR A 228 14.77 7.93 -10.68
CA TYR A 228 14.80 8.99 -11.68
C TYR A 228 14.20 8.44 -12.98
N PRO A 229 13.25 9.15 -13.60
CA PRO A 229 12.71 8.72 -14.89
C PRO A 229 13.79 8.79 -15.98
N ASP A 230 13.90 7.74 -16.78
CA ASP A 230 14.81 7.71 -17.92
C ASP A 230 14.36 8.73 -19.00
N SER A 231 15.30 9.54 -19.47
CA SER A 231 15.02 10.62 -20.43
C SER A 231 14.56 10.14 -21.81
N GLU A 232 14.71 8.85 -22.12
CA GLU A 232 14.47 8.30 -23.46
C GLU A 232 13.05 7.74 -23.68
N SER A 233 12.27 7.53 -22.62
CA SER A 233 10.92 6.95 -22.73
C SER A 233 9.91 7.57 -21.75
N PRO A 234 9.57 8.87 -21.90
CA PRO A 234 8.68 9.58 -20.97
C PRO A 234 7.21 9.11 -20.99
N ASN A 235 6.82 8.25 -21.93
CA ASN A 235 5.42 7.91 -22.20
C ASN A 235 4.94 6.56 -21.62
N GLU A 236 5.81 5.74 -21.03
CA GLU A 236 5.41 4.45 -20.45
C GLU A 236 5.84 4.37 -18.99
N PHE A 237 4.87 4.21 -18.09
CA PHE A 237 5.15 4.11 -16.66
C PHE A 237 5.82 2.76 -16.36
N PRO A 238 6.92 2.73 -15.59
CA PRO A 238 7.58 1.47 -15.25
C PRO A 238 6.66 0.58 -14.43
N SER A 239 6.79 -0.74 -14.62
CA SER A 239 6.04 -1.70 -13.83
C SER A 239 6.37 -1.60 -12.32
N PRO A 240 5.46 -1.98 -11.42
CA PRO A 240 5.74 -2.05 -9.98
C PRO A 240 6.95 -2.93 -9.66
N GLU A 241 7.14 -3.99 -10.45
CA GLU A 241 8.26 -4.92 -10.36
C GLU A 241 9.60 -4.22 -10.62
N SER A 242 9.71 -3.43 -11.70
CA SER A 242 10.91 -2.66 -12.00
C SER A 242 11.21 -1.55 -10.97
N LEU A 243 10.19 -1.12 -10.23
CA LEU A 243 10.31 -0.10 -9.18
C LEU A 243 10.54 -0.67 -7.77
N LYS A 244 10.77 -1.98 -7.63
CA LYS A 244 11.07 -2.56 -6.32
C LYS A 244 12.28 -1.87 -5.68
N LYS A 245 12.16 -1.62 -4.38
CA LYS A 245 13.16 -0.94 -3.54
C LYS A 245 13.49 0.47 -4.01
N ARG A 246 12.56 1.14 -4.71
CA ARG A 246 12.69 2.54 -5.09
C ARG A 246 11.81 3.48 -4.28
N ILE A 247 12.30 4.70 -4.11
CA ILE A 247 11.58 5.84 -3.53
C ILE A 247 11.33 6.84 -4.65
N ILE A 248 10.09 7.27 -4.78
CA ILE A 248 9.64 8.22 -5.80
C ILE A 248 9.22 9.49 -5.06
N ILE A 249 9.72 10.63 -5.52
CA ILE A 249 9.27 11.94 -5.02
C ILE A 249 8.20 12.45 -5.99
N SER A 250 7.02 12.74 -5.45
CA SER A 250 5.92 13.39 -6.17
C SER A 250 5.67 14.77 -5.56
N THR A 251 5.53 15.77 -6.42
CA THR A 251 5.36 17.17 -6.05
C THR A 251 4.53 17.87 -7.11
N LYS A 252 3.87 18.98 -6.76
CA LYS A 252 3.16 19.80 -7.76
C LYS A 252 4.14 20.31 -8.82
N PRO A 253 3.79 20.29 -10.12
CA PRO A 253 4.68 20.74 -11.18
C PRO A 253 5.20 22.17 -10.94
N PRO A 254 6.43 22.50 -11.38
CA PRO A 254 6.91 23.87 -11.38
C PRO A 254 5.97 24.75 -12.19
N LYS A 255 5.82 26.00 -11.75
CA LYS A 255 4.97 26.98 -12.47
C LYS A 255 5.50 27.23 -13.89
N GLU A 256 6.81 27.11 -14.15
CA GLU A 256 7.35 27.23 -15.52
C GLU A 256 6.87 26.10 -16.44
N TYR A 257 6.68 24.89 -15.91
CA TYR A 257 6.12 23.76 -16.67
C TYR A 257 4.64 23.98 -17.00
N LEU A 258 3.88 24.55 -16.06
CA LEU A 258 2.49 24.95 -16.28
C LEU A 258 2.37 26.10 -17.28
N ALA A 259 3.29 27.07 -17.24
CA ALA A 259 3.36 28.16 -18.22
C ALA A 259 3.70 27.62 -19.63
N ALA A 260 4.67 26.73 -19.76
CA ALA A 260 5.04 26.12 -21.04
C ALA A 260 3.93 25.21 -21.62
N LYS A 261 3.14 24.56 -20.77
CA LYS A 261 1.96 23.77 -21.18
C LYS A 261 0.81 24.70 -21.61
N ASN A 262 0.58 25.78 -20.88
CA ASN A 262 -0.39 26.83 -21.24
C ASN A 262 0.00 27.55 -22.53
N ASP A 263 1.28 27.75 -22.84
CA ASP A 263 1.75 28.34 -24.10
C ASP A 263 1.55 27.39 -25.29
N LYS A 264 1.64 26.07 -25.07
CA LYS A 264 1.27 25.07 -26.09
C LYS A 264 -0.25 25.00 -26.33
N GLU A 265 -1.07 25.26 -25.31
CA GLU A 265 -2.54 25.30 -25.44
C GLU A 265 -3.07 26.67 -25.93
N LYS A 266 -2.39 27.77 -25.62
CA LYS A 266 -2.76 29.14 -26.06
C LYS A 266 -2.47 29.42 -27.54
N ASN A 267 -1.80 28.54 -28.26
CA ASN A 267 -1.73 28.61 -29.72
C ASN A 267 -3.06 28.19 -30.42
N GLY A 268 -4.12 27.94 -29.64
CA GLY A 268 -5.45 27.60 -30.14
C GLY A 268 -6.60 28.54 -29.76
N ASN A 269 -6.46 29.50 -28.83
CA ASN A 269 -7.51 30.51 -28.63
C ASN A 269 -7.05 31.71 -27.79
N SER A 270 -7.32 32.91 -28.31
CA SER A 270 -7.07 34.19 -27.65
C SER A 270 -8.23 34.54 -26.73
N GLN A 271 -7.97 34.83 -25.44
CA GLN A 271 -8.48 36.03 -24.75
C GLN A 271 -7.92 36.17 -23.32
N ASN A 272 -7.66 37.43 -22.97
CA ASN A 272 -7.11 37.98 -21.73
C ASN A 272 -7.86 37.54 -20.45
N LEU A 273 -7.16 37.58 -19.31
CA LEU A 273 -7.51 38.38 -18.12
C LEU A 273 -6.33 38.40 -17.12
N ASN A 274 -6.30 39.47 -16.33
CA ASN A 274 -5.13 40.18 -15.79
C ASN A 274 -4.40 39.56 -14.59
N ASP A 275 -3.18 40.09 -14.43
CA ASP A 275 -2.19 40.02 -13.36
C ASP A 275 -2.74 40.21 -11.93
N ASP A 276 -2.01 39.66 -10.94
CA ASP A 276 -1.35 40.44 -9.87
C ASP A 276 -0.46 39.49 -9.03
N GLU A 277 0.86 39.57 -9.18
CA GLU A 277 1.83 39.78 -8.09
C GLU A 277 3.28 39.87 -8.62
N GLU A 278 3.94 40.96 -8.22
CA GLU A 278 5.13 41.55 -8.82
C GLU A 278 6.43 41.19 -8.07
N ALA A 279 7.42 40.76 -8.87
CA ALA A 279 8.86 41.08 -8.83
C ALA A 279 9.89 40.47 -7.84
N TRP A 280 11.00 40.03 -8.48
CA TRP A 280 12.45 40.22 -8.21
C TRP A 280 13.21 38.91 -7.92
N GLY A 281 14.36 38.55 -8.53
CA GLY A 281 15.31 39.23 -9.42
C GLY A 281 16.41 38.25 -9.89
N LYS A 282 17.38 38.75 -10.66
CA LYS A 282 18.26 38.09 -11.66
C LYS A 282 19.28 37.03 -11.16
N GLU A 283 19.56 36.13 -12.10
CA GLU A 283 20.57 35.06 -12.13
C GLU A 283 22.01 35.48 -11.73
N VAL A 284 22.71 34.58 -11.03
CA VAL A 284 24.17 34.63 -10.81
C VAL A 284 24.80 33.45 -11.57
N PRO A 285 25.74 33.68 -12.52
CA PRO A 285 26.34 32.61 -13.30
C PRO A 285 27.54 32.01 -12.56
N GLY A 286 27.51 30.71 -12.26
CA GLY A 286 28.72 30.01 -11.81
C GLY A 286 28.55 28.76 -10.96
N LEU A 287 27.58 27.88 -11.24
CA LEU A 287 27.59 26.51 -10.67
C LEU A 287 26.81 25.50 -11.54
N GLN A 288 26.63 25.81 -12.83
CA GLN A 288 25.65 25.15 -13.70
C GLN A 288 25.94 23.69 -14.04
N THR A 289 27.14 23.15 -13.88
CA THR A 289 27.42 21.82 -14.46
C THR A 289 27.03 20.65 -13.54
N GLU A 290 27.00 20.86 -12.22
CA GLU A 290 26.49 19.87 -11.26
C GLU A 290 25.07 20.22 -10.79
N LEU A 291 24.71 21.51 -10.71
CA LEU A 291 23.32 21.91 -10.51
C LEU A 291 22.43 21.61 -11.72
N ASN A 292 22.93 21.42 -12.95
CA ASN A 292 22.06 20.99 -14.06
C ASN A 292 21.63 19.52 -13.95
N LYS A 293 22.30 18.70 -13.14
CA LYS A 293 21.80 17.35 -12.78
C LYS A 293 20.76 17.42 -11.66
N VAL A 294 20.83 18.44 -10.80
CA VAL A 294 19.86 18.73 -9.73
C VAL A 294 18.67 19.57 -10.24
N SER A 295 18.87 20.38 -11.27
CA SER A 295 17.84 21.12 -12.02
C SER A 295 16.95 20.19 -12.84
N ALA A 296 17.33 18.92 -12.94
CA ALA A 296 16.48 17.83 -13.40
C ALA A 296 15.65 17.21 -12.26
N PHE A 297 15.41 17.94 -11.17
CA PHE A 297 14.11 17.91 -10.48
C PHE A 297 13.05 18.45 -11.45
N SER A 298 12.87 17.77 -12.58
CA SER A 298 11.67 17.86 -13.40
C SER A 298 10.75 16.77 -12.88
N PHE A 299 10.17 17.07 -11.71
CA PHE A 299 8.90 16.62 -11.18
C PHE A 299 8.26 15.49 -11.99
N ALA A 300 8.33 14.27 -11.46
CA ALA A 300 7.32 13.27 -11.76
C ALA A 300 6.02 13.73 -11.09
N VAL A 301 5.38 14.70 -11.75
CA VAL A 301 3.95 14.89 -11.60
C VAL A 301 3.33 13.67 -12.26
N PHE A 302 2.70 12.86 -11.43
CA PHE A 302 1.46 12.22 -11.84
C PHE A 302 0.36 12.89 -11.03
#